data_AF-A0A353LWT3-F1
#
_entry.id   AF-A0A353LWT3-F1
#
_cell.length_a   1.000
_cell.length_b   1.000
_cell.length_c   1.000
_cell.angle_alpha   90.00
_cell.angle_beta   90.00
_cell.angle_gamma   90.00
#
_symmetry.space_group_name_H-M   'P 1'
#
loop_
_entity.id
_entity.type
_entity.pdbx_description
1 polymer ?
#
loop_
_entity_poly.entity_id
_entity_poly.type
_entity_poly.pdbx_seq_one_letter_code
_entity_poly.pdbx_strand_id
1 'polypeptide(L)' 'MALIIDDWGYDTPAANPMIAYPFPLTMAVLPHLGASRELSERIHRAGHEVILHQPMEALDASLE' A
#
# COMPACT_ATOMS: atom_id res chain seq x y z
N MET A 1 16.44 -9.56 3.16
CA MET A 1 16.19 -8.17 2.73
C MET A 1 14.74 -8.08 2.32
N ALA A 2 14.04 -7.00 2.67
CA ALA A 2 12.64 -6.76 2.32
C ALA A 2 12.48 -5.33 1.79
N LEU A 3 11.53 -5.11 0.88
CA LEU A 3 11.18 -3.80 0.35
C LEU A 3 9.68 -3.56 0.60
N ILE A 4 9.38 -2.50 1.33
CA ILE A 4 8.02 -2.10 1.69
C ILE A 4 7.71 -0.79 0.98
N ILE A 5 6.55 -0.73 0.33
CA ILE A 5 6.03 0.50 -0.28
C ILE A 5 4.73 0.87 0.43
N ASP A 6 4.70 2.06 1.03
CA ASP A 6 3.59 2.57 1.84
C ASP A 6 2.53 3.31 1.01
N ASP A 7 1.48 3.78 1.69
CA ASP A 7 0.42 4.67 1.18
C ASP A 7 -0.45 4.12 0.03
N TRP A 8 -0.63 2.79 -0.03
CA TRP A 8 -1.61 2.20 -0.94
C TRP A 8 -3.04 2.33 -0.42
N GLY A 9 -4.02 2.27 -1.32
CA GLY A 9 -5.46 2.34 -0.99
C GLY A 9 -6.22 3.45 -1.72
N TYR A 10 -5.49 4.34 -2.40
CA TYR A 10 -6.04 5.28 -3.38
C TYR A 10 -6.15 4.66 -4.77
N ASP A 11 -6.99 5.25 -5.63
CA ASP A 11 -6.95 5.01 -7.06
C ASP A 11 -5.78 5.79 -7.67
N THR A 12 -4.67 5.10 -7.89
CA THR A 12 -3.41 5.67 -8.39
C THR A 12 -2.95 4.93 -9.64
N PRO A 13 -2.45 5.64 -10.67
CA PRO A 13 -1.87 5.01 -11.85
C PRO A 13 -0.65 4.12 -11.51
N ALA A 14 -0.03 4.32 -10.34
CA ALA A 14 1.09 3.50 -9.87
C ALA A 14 0.68 2.08 -9.44
N ALA A 15 -0.59 1.83 -9.13
CA ALA A 15 -1.05 0.54 -8.61
C ALA A 15 -0.79 -0.61 -9.60
N ASN A 16 -1.18 -0.45 -10.86
CA ASN A 16 -1.09 -1.53 -11.85
C ASN A 16 0.36 -1.92 -12.17
N PRO A 17 1.30 -0.97 -12.43
CA PRO A 17 2.70 -1.32 -12.64
C PRO A 17 3.34 -2.01 -11.43
N MET A 18 3.00 -1.59 -10.20
CA MET A 18 3.57 -2.18 -8.99
C MET A 18 3.03 -3.58 -8.71
N ILE A 19 1.75 -3.83 -8.96
CA ILE A 19 1.15 -5.18 -8.89
C ILE A 19 1.72 -6.11 -9.99
N ALA A 20 2.13 -5.55 -11.12
CA ALA A 20 2.75 -6.31 -12.21
C ALA A 20 4.26 -6.50 -12.04
N TYR A 21 4.86 -5.97 -10.96
CA TYR A 21 6.29 -6.03 -10.76
C TYR A 21 6.74 -7.49 -10.55
N PRO A 22 7.80 -7.96 -11.25
CA PRO A 22 8.09 -9.39 -11.35
C PRO A 22 8.73 -10.01 -10.10
N PHE A 23 9.10 -9.20 -9.09
CA PHE A 23 9.70 -9.69 -7.85
C PHE A 23 8.76 -9.44 -6.66
N PRO A 24 8.84 -10.26 -5.59
CA PRO A 24 8.00 -10.07 -4.42
C PRO A 24 8.29 -8.71 -3.76
N LEU A 25 7.20 -8.01 -3.44
CA LEU A 25 7.18 -6.74 -2.72
C LEU A 25 6.26 -6.91 -1.51
N THR A 26 6.47 -6.09 -0.49
CA THR A 26 5.48 -5.89 0.57
C THR A 26 4.81 -4.53 0.32
N MET A 27 3.49 -4.51 0.24
CA MET A 27 2.72 -3.28 -0.02
C MET A 27 1.82 -3.00 1.17
N ALA A 28 2.04 -1.84 1.82
CA ALA A 28 1.27 -1.44 2.98
C ALA A 28 0.04 -0.63 2.55
N VAL A 29 -1.15 -1.14 2.86
CA VAL A 29 -2.42 -0.57 2.42
C VAL A 29 -3.08 0.17 3.57
N LEU A 30 -3.37 1.45 3.37
CA LEU A 30 -4.18 2.27 4.27
C LEU A 30 -5.59 1.67 4.39
N PRO A 31 -6.17 1.56 5.59
CA PRO A 31 -7.52 1.07 5.76
C PRO A 31 -8.54 2.14 5.34
N HIS A 32 -9.77 1.71 5.03
CA HIS A 32 -10.95 2.58 4.85
C HIS A 32 -10.90 3.59 3.68
N LEU A 33 -9.94 3.49 2.76
CA LEU A 33 -9.99 4.23 1.50
C LEU A 33 -10.82 3.46 0.45
N GLY A 34 -11.28 4.19 -0.58
CA GLY A 34 -12.16 3.64 -1.61
C GLY A 34 -11.60 2.42 -2.34
N ALA A 35 -10.29 2.36 -2.53
CA ALA A 35 -9.64 1.23 -3.21
C ALA A 35 -8.96 0.24 -2.26
N SER A 36 -8.93 0.46 -0.93
CA SER A 36 -8.16 -0.36 0.02
C SER A 36 -8.44 -1.86 -0.10
N ARG A 37 -9.72 -2.25 -0.12
CA ARG A 37 -10.11 -3.66 -0.18
C ARG A 37 -9.76 -4.29 -1.52
N GLU A 38 -10.19 -3.67 -2.62
CA GLU A 38 -9.92 -4.23 -3.95
C GLU A 38 -8.42 -4.32 -4.22
N LEU A 39 -7.67 -3.29 -3.84
CA LEU A 39 -6.24 -3.22 -4.07
C LEU A 39 -5.48 -4.24 -3.23
N SER A 40 -5.77 -4.38 -1.93
CA SER A 40 -5.17 -5.43 -1.09
C SER A 40 -5.41 -6.83 -1.65
N GLU A 41 -6.64 -7.13 -2.08
CA GLU A 41 -6.95 -8.42 -2.69
C GLU A 41 -6.19 -8.64 -4.01
N ARG A 42 -6.06 -7.61 -4.86
CA ARG A 42 -5.32 -7.69 -6.14
C ARG A 42 -3.82 -7.87 -5.91
N ILE A 43 -3.23 -7.13 -4.98
CA ILE A 43 -1.82 -7.24 -4.58
C ILE A 43 -1.54 -8.66 -4.08
N HIS A 44 -2.37 -9.17 -3.16
CA HIS A 44 -2.19 -10.51 -2.61
C HIS A 44 -2.32 -11.59 -3.69
N ARG A 45 -3.31 -11.49 -4.58
CA ARG A 45 -3.49 -12.42 -5.71
C ARG A 45 -2.32 -12.41 -6.70
N ALA A 46 -1.59 -11.30 -6.82
CA ALA A 46 -0.40 -11.19 -7.65
C ALA A 46 0.86 -11.80 -7.00
N GLY A 47 0.77 -12.30 -5.76
CA GLY A 47 1.88 -12.95 -5.06
C GLY A 47 2.75 -12.00 -4.24
N HIS A 48 2.33 -10.76 -4.07
CA HIS A 48 2.96 -9.82 -3.15
C HIS A 48 2.41 -9.97 -1.72
N GLU A 49 3.19 -9.53 -0.74
CA GLU A 49 2.76 -9.45 0.65
C GLU A 49 1.94 -8.18 0.89
N VAL A 50 0.88 -8.28 1.68
CA VAL A 50 0.03 -7.14 2.06
C VAL A 50 0.08 -6.98 3.57
N ILE A 51 0.34 -5.75 4.02
CA ILE A 51 0.28 -5.36 5.43
C ILE A 51 -0.61 -4.13 5.62
N LEU A 52 -1.03 -3.88 6.86
CA LEU A 52 -1.75 -2.68 7.23
C LEU A 52 -0.78 -1.50 7.28
N HIS A 53 -1.04 -0.45 6.49
CA HIS A 53 -0.42 0.86 6.73
C HIS A 53 -1.28 1.59 7.76
N GLN A 54 -0.92 1.48 9.04
CA GLN A 54 -1.72 2.01 10.15
C GLN A 54 -1.50 3.53 10.27
N PRO A 55 -2.52 4.37 10.06
CA PRO A 55 -2.40 5.79 10.31
C PRO A 55 -2.14 6.06 11.80
N MET A 56 -1.23 6.99 12.06
CA MET A 56 -0.87 7.45 13.41
C MET A 56 -0.91 8.98 13.46
N GLU A 57 -1.18 9.54 14.65
CA GLU A 57 -1.11 10.97 14.88
C GLU A 57 0.35 11.44 14.93
N ALA A 58 0.67 12.53 14.21
CA ALA A 58 1.99 13.13 14.25
C ALA A 58 2.19 13.88 15.58
N LEU A 59 3.39 13.75 16.17
CA LEU A 59 3.72 14.42 17.43
C LEU A 59 4.11 15.90 17.27
N ASP A 60 4.56 16.27 16.06
CA ASP A 60 5.00 17.61 15.73
C ASP A 60 4.26 18.08 14.47
N ALA A 61 3.53 19.18 14.62
CA ALA A 61 2.76 19.83 13.57
C ALA A 61 3.49 21.06 12.98
N SER A 62 4.78 21.27 13.28
CA SER A 62 5.54 22.43 12.83
C SER A 62 5.81 22.53 11.31
N LEU A 63 5.25 21.60 10.53
CA LEU A 63 5.28 21.60 9.07
C LEU A 63 4.00 22.17 8.41
N GLU A 64 3.22 22.98 9.15
CA GLU A 64 2.12 23.78 8.57
C GLU A 64 2.60 25.04 7.83
#